data_AF-A0A7Y1YRF5-F1
#
_entry.id   AF-A0A7Y1YRF5-F1
#
_cell.length_a   1.000
_cell.length_b   1.000
_cell.length_c   1.000
_cell.angle_alpha   90.00
_cell.angle_beta   90.00
_cell.angle_gamma   90.00
#
_symmetry.space_group_name_H-M   'P 1'
#
loop_
_entity.id
_entity.type
_entity.pdbx_description
1 polymer ?
#
loop_
_entity_poly.entity_id
_entity_poly.type
_entity_poly.pdbx_seq_one_letter_code
_entity_poly.pdbx_strand_id
1 'polypeptide(L)'
;IRNLDADGPAVYELVQEVSIRRENGIKEPKHEFLLRIMEKGSHRAKLLKLADRISNLFALGFVLEVTFIKKYLQETQDYILPYAMAVNNDMFTELSDLVESRGKMLDGLNTLPSE
;
A
#
# COMPACT_ATOMS: atom_id res chain seq x y z
N ILE A 1 -13.33 31.02 -3.99
CA ILE A 1 -12.39 29.92 -4.25
C ILE A 1 -11.26 30.49 -5.12
N ARG A 2 -10.14 30.92 -4.51
CA ARG A 2 -8.97 31.52 -5.18
C ARG A 2 -7.74 30.86 -4.55
N ASN A 3 -7.33 29.68 -5.03
CA ASN A 3 -6.01 29.06 -4.78
C ASN A 3 -5.86 27.63 -5.34
N LEU A 4 -6.89 27.01 -5.93
CA LEU A 4 -6.77 25.65 -6.50
C LEU A 4 -5.73 25.53 -7.62
N ASP A 5 -5.45 26.61 -8.36
CA ASP A 5 -4.50 26.59 -9.48
C ASP A 5 -3.02 26.53 -9.06
N ALA A 6 -2.67 27.02 -7.86
CA ALA A 6 -1.26 27.07 -7.43
C ALA A 6 -0.73 25.69 -6.99
N ASP A 7 -1.59 24.84 -6.42
CA ASP A 7 -1.23 23.49 -5.97
C ASP A 7 -1.36 22.45 -7.09
N GLY A 8 -2.00 22.80 -8.21
CA GLY A 8 -2.28 21.90 -9.34
C GLY A 8 -1.04 21.13 -9.83
N PRO A 9 0.09 21.80 -10.14
CA PRO A 9 1.31 21.12 -10.57
C PRO A 9 1.86 20.16 -9.52
N ALA A 10 1.93 20.57 -8.25
CA ALA A 10 2.49 19.74 -7.18
C ALA A 10 1.62 18.51 -6.86
N VAL A 11 0.29 18.65 -6.97
CA VAL A 11 -0.65 17.53 -6.85
C VAL A 11 -0.49 16.58 -8.03
N TYR A 12 -0.40 17.12 -9.25
CA TYR A 12 -0.21 16.33 -10.46
C TYR A 12 1.10 15.52 -10.42
N GLU A 13 2.20 16.15 -10.01
CA GLU A 13 3.49 15.47 -9.81
C GLU A 13 3.39 14.34 -8.78
N LEU A 14 2.79 14.62 -7.63
CA LEU A 14 2.60 13.61 -6.58
C LEU A 14 1.75 12.42 -7.08
N VAL A 15 0.67 12.69 -7.82
CA VAL A 15 -0.18 11.65 -8.43
C VAL A 15 0.62 10.81 -9.42
N GLN A 16 1.47 11.43 -10.24
CA GLN A 16 2.33 10.70 -11.17
C GLN A 16 3.35 9.81 -10.43
N GLU A 17 3.95 10.31 -9.34
CA GLU A 17 4.89 9.52 -8.53
C GLU A 17 4.24 8.25 -7.98
N VAL A 18 3.01 8.36 -7.47
CA VAL A 18 2.26 7.24 -6.86
C VAL A 18 1.43 6.43 -7.85
N SER A 19 1.56 6.68 -9.15
CA SER A 19 0.89 5.92 -10.21
C SER A 19 1.79 4.82 -10.78
N ILE A 20 1.17 3.67 -11.10
CA ILE A 20 1.83 2.58 -11.83
C ILE A 20 2.11 3.07 -13.25
N ARG A 21 3.37 2.92 -13.69
CA ARG A 21 3.78 3.37 -15.02
C ARG A 21 3.35 2.40 -16.11
N ARG A 22 3.25 2.93 -17.32
CA ARG A 22 3.12 2.15 -18.55
C ARG A 22 4.14 2.67 -19.54
N GLU A 23 5.10 1.83 -19.90
CA GLU A 23 6.17 2.15 -20.84
C GLU A 23 6.04 1.22 -22.04
N ASN A 24 5.96 1.79 -23.25
CA ASN A 24 5.74 1.04 -24.50
C ASN A 24 4.51 0.09 -24.42
N GLY A 25 3.46 0.50 -23.72
CA GLY A 25 2.24 -0.30 -23.50
C GLY A 25 2.36 -1.37 -22.40
N ILE A 26 3.56 -1.62 -21.88
CA ILE A 26 3.81 -2.63 -20.84
C ILE A 26 3.57 -2.00 -19.47
N LYS A 27 2.75 -2.66 -18.65
CA LYS A 27 2.44 -2.21 -17.28
C LYS A 27 3.62 -2.55 -16.36
N GLU A 28 4.08 -1.58 -15.60
CA GLU A 28 5.10 -1.77 -14.55
C GLU A 28 4.66 -2.88 -13.57
N PRO A 29 5.50 -3.89 -13.31
CA PRO A 29 5.24 -4.92 -12.33
C PRO A 29 4.93 -4.32 -10.95
N LYS A 30 3.97 -4.92 -10.25
CA LYS A 30 3.47 -4.36 -8.98
C LYS A 30 4.58 -4.20 -7.94
N HIS A 31 5.48 -5.16 -7.80
CA HIS A 31 6.57 -5.10 -6.82
C HIS A 31 7.57 -3.98 -7.17
N GLU A 32 7.95 -3.83 -8.44
CA GLU A 32 8.82 -2.74 -8.92
C GLU A 32 8.20 -1.37 -8.64
N PHE A 33 6.90 -1.22 -8.90
CA PHE A 33 6.15 -0.01 -8.57
C PHE A 33 6.24 0.36 -7.08
N LEU A 34 6.07 -0.61 -6.19
CA LEU A 34 6.11 -0.37 -4.75
C LEU A 34 7.52 0.01 -4.29
N LEU A 35 8.52 -0.76 -4.71
CA LEU A 35 9.92 -0.49 -4.40
C LEU A 35 10.35 0.87 -4.94
N ARG A 36 9.95 1.24 -6.16
CA ARG A 36 10.24 2.55 -6.73
C ARG A 36 9.73 3.68 -5.84
N ILE A 37 8.50 3.60 -5.34
CA ILE A 37 7.97 4.61 -4.43
C ILE A 37 8.75 4.62 -3.12
N MET A 38 8.92 3.46 -2.49
CA MET A 38 9.49 3.39 -1.14
C MET A 38 10.98 3.71 -1.08
N GLU A 39 11.74 3.37 -2.12
CA GLU A 39 13.17 3.69 -2.21
C GLU A 39 13.39 5.12 -2.72
N LYS A 40 12.78 5.44 -3.88
CA LYS A 40 13.15 6.63 -4.68
C LYS A 40 12.10 7.75 -4.68
N GLY A 41 10.88 7.46 -4.26
CA GLY A 41 9.79 8.45 -4.24
C GLY A 41 10.07 9.59 -3.27
N SER A 42 9.41 10.74 -3.49
CA SER A 42 9.45 11.84 -2.54
C SER A 42 8.87 11.42 -1.19
N HIS A 43 9.23 12.13 -0.11
CA HIS A 43 8.68 11.85 1.22
C HIS A 43 7.14 11.89 1.22
N ARG A 44 6.54 12.83 0.48
CA ARG A 44 5.08 12.92 0.31
C ARG A 44 4.51 11.69 -0.40
N ALA A 45 5.17 11.17 -1.44
CA ALA A 45 4.75 9.96 -2.13
C ALA A 45 4.81 8.72 -1.22
N LYS A 46 5.88 8.58 -0.43
CA LYS A 46 6.02 7.50 0.55
C LYS A 46 4.92 7.58 1.61
N LEU A 47 4.71 8.75 2.21
CA LEU A 47 3.68 8.96 3.22
C LEU A 47 2.27 8.67 2.67
N LEU A 48 1.95 9.17 1.47
CA LEU A 48 0.68 8.90 0.82
C LEU A 48 0.51 7.40 0.53
N LYS A 49 1.58 6.70 0.15
CA LYS A 49 1.54 5.25 -0.08
C LYS A 49 1.29 4.48 1.22
N LEU A 50 1.88 4.89 2.34
CA LEU A 50 1.57 4.28 3.65
C LEU A 50 0.09 4.46 4.01
N ALA A 51 -0.44 5.68 3.88
CA ALA A 51 -1.84 5.99 4.16
C ALA A 51 -2.82 5.18 3.26
N ASP A 52 -2.51 5.07 1.97
CA ASP A 52 -3.24 4.23 1.02
C ASP A 52 -3.20 2.75 1.45
N ARG A 53 -2.04 2.23 1.87
CA ARG A 53 -1.92 0.84 2.33
C ARG A 53 -2.72 0.57 3.61
N ILE A 54 -2.67 1.46 4.60
CA ILE A 54 -3.50 1.37 5.82
C ILE A 54 -4.97 1.30 5.44
N SER A 55 -5.45 2.27 4.65
CA SER A 55 -6.86 2.34 4.22
C SER A 55 -7.31 1.06 3.52
N ASN A 56 -6.47 0.51 2.66
CA ASN A 56 -6.77 -0.73 1.95
C ASN A 56 -6.78 -1.96 2.88
N LEU A 57 -5.84 -2.08 3.83
CA LEU A 57 -5.83 -3.18 4.80
C LEU A 57 -7.06 -3.16 5.73
N PHE A 58 -7.55 -1.97 6.08
CA PHE A 58 -8.85 -1.84 6.74
C PHE A 58 -9.98 -2.40 5.87
N ALA A 59 -10.03 -2.00 4.60
CA ALA A 59 -11.04 -2.44 3.65
C ALA A 59 -10.97 -3.95 3.31
N LEU A 60 -9.82 -4.62 3.49
CA LEU A 60 -9.70 -6.06 3.26
C LEU A 60 -10.62 -6.90 4.15
N GLY A 61 -11.10 -6.37 5.28
CA GLY A 61 -12.09 -7.06 6.13
C GLY A 61 -13.43 -7.35 5.44
N PHE A 62 -13.68 -6.75 4.28
CA PHE A 62 -14.90 -6.96 3.47
C PHE A 62 -14.65 -7.79 2.21
N VAL A 63 -13.41 -8.25 1.98
CA VAL A 63 -13.03 -9.06 0.81
C VAL A 63 -13.08 -10.54 1.18
N LEU A 64 -13.68 -11.38 0.33
CA LEU A 64 -13.79 -12.83 0.56
C LEU A 64 -12.72 -13.65 -0.17
N GLU A 65 -11.98 -13.03 -1.09
CA GLU A 65 -10.98 -13.71 -1.91
C GLU A 65 -9.66 -13.85 -1.11
N VAL A 66 -9.42 -15.06 -0.58
CA VAL A 66 -8.31 -15.37 0.33
C VAL A 66 -6.94 -15.21 -0.33
N THR A 67 -6.79 -15.60 -1.60
CA THR A 67 -5.54 -15.56 -2.35
C THR A 67 -5.03 -14.14 -2.56
N PHE A 68 -5.93 -13.19 -2.76
CA PHE A 68 -5.74 -11.77 -2.91
C PHE A 68 -5.34 -11.16 -1.59
N ILE A 69 -6.04 -11.49 -0.49
CA ILE A 69 -5.66 -11.02 0.85
C ILE A 69 -4.25 -11.49 1.19
N LYS A 70 -3.94 -12.78 1.01
CA LYS A 70 -2.59 -13.34 1.24
C LYS A 70 -1.53 -12.60 0.43
N LYS A 71 -1.76 -12.43 -0.87
CA LYS A 71 -0.83 -11.70 -1.75
C LYS A 71 -0.66 -10.24 -1.31
N TYR A 72 -1.74 -9.56 -0.93
CA TYR A 72 -1.70 -8.16 -0.52
C TYR A 72 -0.94 -7.96 0.80
N LEU A 73 -1.12 -8.86 1.76
CA LEU A 73 -0.35 -8.89 3.00
C LEU A 73 1.13 -9.12 2.72
N GLN A 74 1.46 -10.13 1.90
CA GLN A 74 2.84 -10.42 1.51
C GLN A 74 3.49 -9.22 0.82
N GLU A 75 2.82 -8.60 -0.15
CA GLU A 75 3.33 -7.38 -0.80
C GLU A 75 3.57 -6.23 0.18
N THR A 76 2.75 -6.12 1.22
CA THR A 76 2.91 -5.08 2.25
C THR A 76 4.09 -5.39 3.15
N GLN A 77 4.28 -6.65 3.54
CA GLN A 77 5.42 -7.11 4.35
C GLN A 77 6.75 -6.96 3.61
N ASP A 78 6.81 -7.34 2.34
CA ASP A 78 8.07 -7.39 1.60
C ASP A 78 8.51 -6.01 1.11
N TYR A 79 7.56 -5.19 0.63
CA TYR A 79 7.89 -3.99 -0.14
C TYR A 79 7.54 -2.68 0.54
N ILE A 80 6.74 -2.69 1.61
CA ILE A 80 6.27 -1.45 2.28
C ILE A 80 6.79 -1.36 3.72
N LEU A 81 6.53 -2.37 4.55
CA LEU A 81 6.87 -2.37 5.97
C LEU A 81 8.35 -2.05 6.27
N PRO A 82 9.35 -2.55 5.50
CA PRO A 82 10.77 -2.28 5.78
C PRO A 82 11.13 -0.79 5.74
N TYR A 83 10.34 0.01 5.02
CA TYR A 83 10.56 1.44 4.84
C TYR A 83 9.66 2.29 5.75
N ALA A 84 8.57 1.73 6.27
CA ALA A 84 7.51 2.49 6.91
C ALA A 84 8.00 3.21 8.18
N MET A 85 8.82 2.56 9.02
CA MET A 85 9.32 3.16 10.26
C MET A 85 10.15 4.44 10.00
N ALA A 86 10.97 4.44 8.95
CA ALA A 86 11.79 5.60 8.57
C ALA A 86 10.95 6.74 7.96
N VAL A 87 9.80 6.42 7.37
CA VAL A 87 8.89 7.41 6.76
C VAL A 87 7.98 8.03 7.82
N ASN A 88 7.34 7.20 8.65
CA ASN A 88 6.47 7.62 9.74
C ASN A 88 6.29 6.46 10.74
N ASN A 89 6.77 6.66 11.97
CA ASN A 89 6.77 5.64 13.02
C ASN A 89 5.35 5.22 13.48
N ASP A 90 4.42 6.17 13.53
CA ASP A 90 3.04 5.89 13.95
C ASP A 90 2.33 5.02 12.90
N MET A 91 2.49 5.36 11.62
CA MET A 91 1.97 4.56 10.51
C MET A 91 2.63 3.19 10.39
N PHE A 92 3.90 3.06 10.76
CA PHE A 92 4.56 1.75 10.84
C PHE A 92 3.92 0.84 11.88
N THR A 93 3.61 1.39 13.06
CA THR A 93 2.94 0.66 14.14
C THR A 93 1.56 0.19 13.65
N GLU A 94 0.75 1.10 13.12
CA GLU A 94 -0.58 0.78 12.58
C GLU A 94 -0.53 -0.26 11.44
N LEU A 95 0.40 -0.11 10.49
CA LEU A 95 0.56 -1.09 9.40
C LEU A 95 0.95 -2.47 9.92
N SER A 96 1.84 -2.54 10.90
CA SER A 96 2.30 -3.80 11.49
C SER A 96 1.16 -4.51 12.19
N ASP A 97 0.40 -3.78 13.01
CA ASP A 97 -0.76 -4.30 13.74
C ASP A 97 -1.85 -4.80 12.78
N LEU A 98 -2.13 -4.05 11.70
CA LEU A 98 -3.10 -4.45 10.68
C LEU A 98 -2.65 -5.71 9.93
N VAL A 99 -1.38 -5.78 9.53
CA VAL A 99 -0.84 -6.96 8.85
C VAL A 99 -0.94 -8.19 9.75
N GLU A 100 -0.59 -8.08 11.02
CA GLU A 100 -0.69 -9.16 12.00
C GLU A 100 -2.16 -9.58 12.20
N SER A 101 -3.05 -8.62 12.42
CA SER A 101 -4.49 -8.86 12.63
C SER A 101 -5.12 -9.62 11.45
N ARG A 102 -4.82 -9.20 10.22
CA ARG A 102 -5.34 -9.84 9.00
C ARG A 102 -4.69 -11.19 8.73
N GLY A 103 -3.42 -11.37 9.09
CA GLY A 103 -2.76 -12.69 9.06
C GLY A 103 -3.48 -13.71 9.95
N LYS A 104 -3.76 -13.35 11.21
CA LYS A 104 -4.51 -14.19 12.15
C LYS A 104 -5.91 -14.53 11.64
N MET A 105 -6.60 -13.57 11.02
CA MET A 105 -7.91 -13.82 10.39
C MET A 105 -7.83 -14.90 9.31
N LEU A 106 -6.81 -14.85 8.46
CA LEU A 106 -6.60 -15.85 7.40
C LEU A 106 -6.25 -17.24 7.95
N ASP A 107 -5.47 -17.30 9.03
CA ASP A 107 -5.16 -18.56 9.69
C ASP A 107 -6.41 -19.19 10.30
N GLY A 108 -7.24 -18.38 10.98
CA GLY A 108 -8.54 -18.82 11.49
C GLY A 108 -9.46 -19.37 10.39
N LEU A 109 -9.51 -18.72 9.22
CA LEU A 109 -10.27 -19.21 8.07
C LEU A 109 -9.76 -20.55 7.51
N ASN A 110 -8.45 -20.80 7.54
CA ASN A 110 -7.88 -22.09 7.08
C ASN A 110 -8.15 -23.25 8.07
N THR A 111 -8.57 -22.96 9.30
CA THR A 111 -8.88 -23.99 10.32
C THR A 111 -10.34 -24.43 10.36
N LEU A 112 -11.22 -23.80 9.58
CA LEU A 112 -12.61 -24.22 9.46
C LEU A 112 -12.71 -25.44 8.52
N PRO A 113 -13.38 -26.53 8.94
CA PRO A 113 -13.56 -27.70 8.10
C PRO A 113 -14.36 -27.31 6.85
N SER A 114 -13.91 -27.79 5.69
CA SER A 114 -14.67 -27.69 4.44
C SER A 114 -15.95 -28.51 4.59
N GLU A 115 -17.12 -27.86 4.51
CA GLU A 115 -18.42 -28.54 4.44
C GLU A 115 -18.54 -29.42 3.19
#